data_AF-A0A3D5S036-F1
#
_entry.id   AF-A0A3D5S036-F1
#
_cell.length_a   1.000
_cell.length_b   1.000
_cell.length_c   1.000
_cell.angle_alpha   90.00
_cell.angle_beta   90.00
_cell.angle_gamma   90.00
#
_symmetry.space_group_name_H-M   'P 1'
#
loop_
_entity.id
_entity.type
_entity.pdbx_description
1 polymer ?
#
loop_
_entity_poly.entity_id
_entity_poly.type
_entity_poly.pdbx_seq_one_letter_code
_entity_poly.pdbx_strand_id
1 'polypeptide(L)'
;MRQYFSTFLILILSFLGLISCESPAYISGQLEGTEGEEFLVYLIQPKDLSELGASYFGLVIDSAVVRADGRFELANRPHIELPELFELVVQKRGKAPNYLEVDNALASNYMP
;
A
#
# COMPACT_ATOMS: atom_id res chain seq x y z
N MET A 1 -1.25 -14.67 49.74
CA MET A 1 -0.47 -13.67 48.96
C MET A 1 -0.04 -14.16 47.58
N ARG A 2 0.53 -15.37 47.44
CA ARG A 2 1.03 -15.90 46.16
C ARG A 2 -0.04 -16.10 45.06
N GLN A 3 -1.27 -16.47 45.43
CA GLN A 3 -2.37 -16.68 44.47
C GLN A 3 -2.88 -15.38 43.84
N TYR A 4 -3.02 -14.31 44.64
CA TYR A 4 -3.46 -12.98 44.19
C TYR A 4 -2.43 -12.31 43.28
N PHE A 5 -1.13 -12.57 43.51
CA PHE A 5 -0.06 -12.09 42.64
C PHE A 5 -0.13 -12.74 41.25
N SER A 6 -0.45 -14.04 41.18
CA SER A 6 -0.57 -14.76 39.92
C SER A 6 -1.77 -14.31 39.09
N THR A 7 -2.92 -14.07 39.71
CA THR A 7 -4.11 -13.58 38.99
C THR A 7 -3.95 -12.14 38.52
N PHE A 8 -3.29 -11.30 39.33
CA PHE A 8 -2.98 -9.92 38.95
C PHE A 8 -2.00 -9.84 37.76
N LEU A 9 -0.99 -10.72 37.72
CA LEU A 9 -0.04 -10.82 36.62
C LEU A 9 -0.70 -11.25 35.30
N ILE A 10 -1.63 -12.22 35.36
CA ILE A 10 -2.39 -12.68 34.18
C ILE A 10 -3.30 -11.56 33.66
N LEU A 11 -3.96 -10.82 34.56
CA LEU A 11 -4.79 -9.69 34.17
C LEU A 11 -3.97 -8.62 33.44
N ILE A 12 -2.79 -8.26 33.97
CA ILE A 12 -1.88 -7.31 33.32
C ILE A 12 -1.47 -7.81 31.93
N LEU A 13 -1.02 -9.07 31.80
CA LEU A 13 -0.62 -9.62 30.50
C LEU A 13 -1.76 -9.59 29.46
N SER A 14 -3.01 -9.82 29.87
CA SER A 14 -4.18 -9.75 28.98
C SER A 14 -4.48 -8.33 28.50
N PHE A 15 -4.22 -7.30 29.32
CA PHE A 15 -4.41 -5.90 28.91
C PHE A 15 -3.30 -5.38 27.98
N LEU A 16 -2.08 -5.92 28.07
CA LEU A 16 -0.98 -5.53 27.16
C LEU A 16 -1.24 -5.93 25.70
N GLY A 17 -2.11 -6.90 25.42
CA GLY A 17 -2.47 -7.29 24.05
C GLY A 17 -3.39 -6.30 23.32
N LEU A 18 -4.04 -5.37 24.05
CA LEU A 18 -5.00 -4.43 23.46
C LEU A 18 -4.37 -3.12 22.97
N ILE A 19 -3.10 -2.88 23.30
CA ILE A 19 -2.31 -1.72 22.85
C ILE A 19 -1.40 -2.09 21.67
N SER A 20 -1.90 -2.90 20.73
CA SER A 20 -1.25 -3.03 19.43
C SER A 20 -1.29 -1.67 18.75
N CYS A 21 -0.18 -0.94 18.87
CA CYS A 21 0.06 0.32 18.21
C CYS A 21 0.41 -0.02 16.75
N GLU A 22 -0.62 -0.18 15.92
CA GLU A 22 -0.45 -0.15 14.47
C GLU A 22 0.18 1.22 14.15
N SER A 23 1.43 1.23 13.68
CA SER A 23 2.06 2.47 13.23
C SER A 23 1.17 3.06 12.13
N PRO A 24 0.78 4.34 12.23
CA PRO A 24 -0.12 4.92 11.25
C PRO A 24 0.51 4.83 9.87
N ALA A 25 -0.27 4.39 8.88
CA ALA A 25 0.15 4.37 7.49
C ALA A 25 0.62 5.77 7.05
N TYR A 26 1.68 5.83 6.25
CA TYR A 26 2.23 7.08 5.76
C TYR A 26 1.30 7.72 4.71
N ILE A 27 0.77 6.89 3.81
CA ILE A 27 -0.29 7.26 2.86
C ILE A 27 -1.42 6.24 3.02
N SER A 28 -2.66 6.71 3.08
CA SER A 28 -3.84 5.85 3.10
C SER A 28 -4.97 6.49 2.29
N GLY A 29 -5.92 5.66 1.89
CA GLY A 29 -7.06 6.13 1.12
C GLY A 29 -8.18 5.10 1.01
N GLN A 30 -9.22 5.52 0.30
CA GLN A 30 -10.45 4.78 0.07
C GLN A 30 -10.72 4.78 -1.43
N LEU A 31 -10.78 3.59 -2.02
CA LEU A 31 -11.29 3.42 -3.38
C LEU A 31 -12.80 3.15 -3.32
N GLU A 32 -13.55 3.83 -4.17
CA GLU A 32 -14.98 3.56 -4.37
C GLU A 32 -15.17 2.61 -5.55
N GLY A 33 -16.25 1.82 -5.53
CA GLY A 33 -16.58 0.91 -6.64
C GLY A 33 -15.68 -0.33 -6.74
N THR A 34 -15.10 -0.79 -5.63
CA THR A 34 -14.21 -1.97 -5.60
C THR A 34 -14.94 -3.31 -5.44
N GLU A 35 -16.27 -3.34 -5.58
CA GLU A 35 -17.07 -4.52 -5.29
C GLU A 35 -16.72 -5.71 -6.18
N GLY A 36 -16.29 -6.82 -5.56
CA GLY A 36 -16.01 -8.08 -6.25
C GLY A 36 -14.70 -8.11 -7.04
N GLU A 37 -13.85 -7.10 -6.90
CA GLU A 37 -12.57 -7.00 -7.61
C GLU A 37 -11.42 -6.82 -6.63
N GLU A 38 -10.27 -7.44 -6.94
CA GLU A 38 -9.06 -7.27 -6.15
C GLU A 38 -8.15 -6.25 -6.82
N PHE A 39 -7.78 -5.20 -6.08
CA PHE A 39 -6.92 -4.14 -6.56
C PHE A 39 -5.61 -4.08 -5.77
N LEU A 40 -4.56 -3.64 -6.44
CA LEU A 40 -3.28 -3.26 -5.87
C LEU A 40 -3.09 -1.76 -6.09
N VAL A 41 -2.63 -1.06 -5.07
CA VAL A 41 -2.21 0.34 -5.17
C VAL A 41 -0.70 0.38 -5.05
N TYR A 42 -0.05 1.12 -5.94
CA TYR A 42 1.39 1.35 -5.95
C TYR A 42 1.69 2.82 -5.69
N LEU A 43 2.75 3.10 -4.93
CA LEU A 43 3.37 4.41 -4.85
C LEU A 43 4.61 4.41 -5.71
N ILE A 44 4.65 5.32 -6.69
CA ILE A 44 5.71 5.37 -7.69
C ILE A 44 6.38 6.74 -7.63
N GLN A 45 7.71 6.73 -7.65
CA GLN A 45 8.53 7.93 -7.78
C GLN A 45 9.02 8.03 -9.24
N PRO A 46 8.48 8.97 -10.05
CA PRO A 46 9.05 9.30 -11.34
C PRO A 46 10.40 10.03 -11.14
N LYS A 47 11.35 9.81 -12.05
CA LYS A 47 12.64 10.51 -12.01
C LYS A 47 12.51 11.97 -12.43
N ASP A 48 11.65 12.25 -13.40
CA ASP A 48 11.33 13.58 -13.90
C ASP A 48 9.91 13.63 -14.47
N LEU A 49 9.46 14.81 -14.87
CA LEU A 49 8.09 15.02 -15.36
C LEU A 49 7.76 14.25 -16.64
N SER A 50 8.77 13.79 -17.41
CA SER A 50 8.53 13.01 -18.62
C SER A 50 8.15 11.57 -18.35
N GLU A 51 8.44 11.06 -17.14
CA GLU A 51 8.07 9.72 -16.70
C GLU A 51 6.66 9.65 -16.10
N LEU A 52 5.96 10.78 -15.94
CA LEU A 52 4.60 10.80 -15.39
C LEU A 52 3.60 10.08 -16.30
N GLY A 53 2.88 9.10 -15.72
CA GLY A 53 1.95 8.27 -16.48
C GLY A 53 2.62 7.45 -17.60
N ALA A 54 3.95 7.32 -17.57
CA ALA A 54 4.68 6.51 -18.54
C ALA A 54 4.49 5.02 -18.24
N SER A 55 4.23 4.24 -19.28
CA SER A 55 3.93 2.80 -19.14
C SER A 55 5.10 1.94 -18.63
N TYR A 56 6.34 2.45 -18.63
CA TYR A 56 7.56 1.66 -18.39
C TYR A 56 8.55 2.29 -17.40
N PHE A 57 8.32 3.53 -16.96
CA PHE A 57 9.33 4.31 -16.25
C PHE A 57 8.80 4.83 -14.92
N GLY A 58 9.51 4.49 -13.84
CA GLY A 58 9.21 4.93 -12.48
C GLY A 58 9.72 3.92 -11.45
N LEU A 59 10.09 4.40 -10.27
CA LEU A 59 10.54 3.56 -9.17
C LEU A 59 9.37 3.23 -8.25
N VAL A 60 9.06 1.94 -8.08
CA VAL A 60 8.07 1.50 -7.09
C VAL A 60 8.65 1.65 -5.68
N ILE A 61 8.02 2.49 -4.87
CA ILE A 61 8.40 2.80 -3.48
C ILE A 61 7.65 1.90 -2.50
N ASP A 62 6.36 1.69 -2.76
CA ASP A 62 5.50 0.87 -1.91
C ASP A 62 4.34 0.28 -2.70
N SER A 63 3.68 -0.72 -2.12
CA SER A 63 2.47 -1.31 -2.68
C SER A 63 1.55 -1.84 -1.57
N ALA A 64 0.24 -1.75 -1.78
CA ALA A 64 -0.76 -2.26 -0.86
C ALA A 64 -1.89 -2.99 -1.60
N VAL A 65 -2.35 -4.09 -1.03
CA VAL A 65 -3.60 -4.73 -1.46
C VAL A 65 -4.77 -3.90 -0.93
N VAL A 66 -5.70 -3.59 -1.81
CA VAL A 66 -6.93 -2.90 -1.44
C VAL A 66 -7.85 -3.89 -0.71
N ARG A 67 -8.28 -3.51 0.48
CA ARG A 67 -9.18 -4.31 1.32
C ARG A 67 -10.56 -4.40 0.68
N ALA A 68 -11.36 -5.37 1.13
CA ALA A 68 -12.73 -5.57 0.61
C ALA A 68 -13.66 -4.36 0.82
N ASP A 69 -13.37 -3.52 1.81
CA ASP A 69 -14.06 -2.26 2.07
C ASP A 69 -13.50 -1.09 1.24
N GLY A 70 -12.55 -1.33 0.33
CA GLY A 70 -11.91 -0.34 -0.54
C GLY A 70 -10.75 0.43 0.11
N ARG A 71 -10.41 0.15 1.37
CA ARG A 71 -9.29 0.83 2.06
C ARG A 71 -7.93 0.30 1.62
N PHE A 72 -6.95 1.18 1.52
CA PHE A 72 -5.54 0.82 1.35
C PHE A 72 -4.63 1.65 2.26
N GLU A 73 -3.49 1.07 2.63
CA GLU A 73 -2.53 1.65 3.56
C GLU A 73 -1.11 1.34 3.09
N LEU A 74 -0.33 2.39 2.80
CA LEU A 74 1.08 2.34 2.39
C LEU A 74 1.93 2.77 3.58
N ALA A 75 2.75 1.84 4.09
CA ALA A 75 3.49 2.03 5.33
C ALA A 75 4.89 2.64 5.09
N ASN A 76 5.46 2.45 3.90
CA ASN A 76 6.81 2.93 3.63
C ASN A 76 6.79 4.45 3.44
N ARG A 77 7.51 5.13 4.33
CA ARG A 77 7.78 6.57 4.21
C ARG A 77 9.04 6.76 3.34
N PRO A 78 8.93 7.29 2.12
CA PRO A 78 10.10 7.70 1.36
C PRO A 78 10.92 8.76 2.12
N HIS A 79 12.24 8.71 1.96
CA HIS A 79 13.13 9.73 2.48
C HIS A 79 13.12 10.92 1.53
N ILE A 80 12.57 12.05 1.98
CA ILE A 80 12.32 13.25 1.16
C ILE A 80 13.09 14.42 1.78
N GLU A 81 14.12 14.92 1.09
CA GLU A 81 14.89 16.10 1.52
C GLU A 81 14.33 17.41 0.93
N LEU A 82 13.72 17.33 -0.26
CA LEU A 82 13.11 18.44 -1.00
C LEU A 82 11.72 18.01 -1.49
N PRO A 83 10.80 18.94 -1.80
CA PRO A 83 9.50 18.56 -2.38
C PRO A 83 9.68 17.70 -3.63
N GLU A 84 9.13 16.49 -3.58
CA GLU A 84 9.20 15.48 -4.65
C GLU A 84 7.81 15.09 -5.12
N LEU A 85 7.73 14.66 -6.38
CA LEU A 85 6.50 14.19 -6.99
C LEU A 85 6.39 12.68 -6.87
N PHE A 86 5.21 12.20 -6.49
CA PHE A 86 4.88 10.78 -6.45
C PHE A 86 3.55 10.54 -7.19
N GLU A 87 3.43 9.38 -7.79
CA GLU A 87 2.24 8.89 -8.48
C GLU A 87 1.60 7.74 -7.68
N LEU A 88 0.28 7.75 -7.57
CA LEU A 88 -0.50 6.63 -7.05
C LEU A 88 -1.15 5.90 -8.21
N VAL A 89 -0.78 4.63 -8.39
CA VAL A 89 -1.31 3.80 -9.48
C VAL A 89 -2.21 2.71 -8.91
N VAL A 90 -3.40 2.56 -9.50
CA VAL A 90 -4.37 1.52 -9.14
C VAL A 90 -4.36 0.45 -10.22
N GLN A 91 -3.93 -0.75 -9.85
CA GLN A 91 -3.94 -1.92 -10.73
C GLN A 91 -5.04 -2.88 -10.33
N LYS A 92 -5.93 -3.23 -11.26
CA LYS A 92 -6.83 -4.36 -11.07
C LYS A 92 -6.03 -5.66 -11.19
N ARG A 93 -6.06 -6.50 -10.15
CA ARG A 93 -5.29 -7.75 -10.12
C ARG A 93 -5.72 -8.67 -11.26
N GLY A 94 -4.73 -9.22 -11.97
CA GLY A 94 -4.95 -10.07 -13.14
C GLY A 94 -5.19 -9.32 -14.45
N LYS A 95 -5.17 -7.97 -14.43
CA LYS A 95 -4.99 -7.17 -15.64
C LYS A 95 -3.55 -6.68 -15.71
N ALA A 96 -2.96 -6.72 -16.90
CA ALA A 96 -1.66 -6.12 -17.12
C ALA A 96 -1.73 -4.60 -16.88
N PRO A 97 -0.65 -4.00 -16.35
CA PRO A 97 -0.50 -2.55 -16.36
C PRO A 97 -0.59 -2.06 -17.79
N ASN A 98 -1.37 -1.01 -18.04
CA ASN A 98 -1.72 -0.53 -19.39
C ASN A 98 -2.75 -1.40 -20.13
N TYR A 99 -4.00 -1.33 -19.67
CA TYR A 99 -5.16 -1.55 -20.54
C TYR A 99 -5.38 -0.31 -21.45
N LEU A 100 -4.32 0.11 -22.14
CA LEU A 100 -4.38 1.00 -23.30
C LEU A 100 -3.73 0.19 -24.42
N GLU A 101 -4.53 -0.15 -25.43
CA GLU A 101 -4.27 -1.15 -26.48
C GLU A 101 -3.10 -0.80 -27.43
N VAL A 102 -1.89 -0.61 -26.93
CA VAL A 102 -0.77 -0.17 -27.78
C VAL A 102 0.35 -1.19 -27.94
N ASP A 103 0.47 -2.20 -27.06
CA ASP A 103 1.57 -3.17 -27.14
C ASP A 103 1.25 -4.55 -26.53
N ASN A 104 2.15 -5.53 -26.76
CA ASN A 104 2.03 -6.89 -26.24
C ASN A 104 2.39 -6.97 -24.74
N ALA A 105 1.34 -7.02 -23.90
CA ALA A 105 1.42 -7.18 -22.45
C ALA A 105 2.35 -8.31 -21.94
N LEU A 106 2.54 -9.38 -22.71
CA LEU A 106 3.35 -10.55 -22.31
C LEU A 106 4.85 -10.40 -22.64
N ALA A 107 5.21 -9.43 -23.48
CA ALA A 107 6.57 -9.28 -23.99
C ALA A 107 7.30 -8.03 -23.48
N SER A 108 6.58 -7.10 -22.82
CA SER A 108 7.15 -5.81 -22.44
C SER A 108 7.23 -5.64 -20.91
N ASN A 109 8.22 -4.88 -20.47
CA ASN A 109 8.54 -4.66 -19.05
C ASN A 109 7.77 -3.50 -18.43
N TYR A 110 6.44 -3.58 -18.42
CA TYR A 110 5.61 -2.49 -17.92
C TYR A 110 5.82 -2.19 -16.44
N MET A 111 5.74 -0.91 -16.12
CA MET A 111 5.54 -0.43 -14.77
C MET A 111 4.11 -0.79 -14.32
N PRO A 112 3.89 -1.19 -13.05
CA PRO A 112 2.59 -1.65 -12.53
C PRO A 112 1.42 -0.67 -12.68
#